data_AF-A0A7K7B1Y8-F1
#
_entry.id   AF-A0A7K7B1Y8-F1
#
_cell.length_a   1.000
_cell.length_b   1.000
_cell.length_c   1.000
_cell.angle_alpha   90.00
_cell.angle_beta   90.00
_cell.angle_gamma   90.00
#
_symmetry.space_group_name_H-M   'P 1'
#
loop_
_entity.id
_entity.type
_entity.pdbx_description
1 polymer ?
#
loop_
_entity_poly.entity_id
_entity_poly.type
_entity_poly.pdbx_seq_one_letter_code
_entity_poly.pdbx_strand_id
1 'polypeptide(L)'
;SNEWSSPTSPEGSNDSGGSEALDKTIDNDAEGVWSPDIEQSFQEALAIYPPCGRRKIILSDEGKMYGRNELIARYIKLRTGKTRTRKQVSSHIQVLARRKAREIQAKLKDQAAKDKAMQSMATMSSAQIISATAIHSKMGLPGLPRPAYPAVSGFWQGALPGQAGSSQDVKPFSQQPYAVQLPLPGFEPPTGLSPSPSAPAWQGRRVASSKLWMLEFSAFLEQQQDQDTYNKHLFVHIGQSSPSYNDPYLEAVDIRQIYDKFPEKKGGLKELFEKGPANAFFLVKFWADLNTKIEDESGSFYGVSSQYESPENMVITCSTKVCSFGKQVVEKVETEYARYENGHYSYRIHRSPLCEYMINFIHKLKHLPEKYMMNSVLENFTILQVVTNRDTQETLLCIAYVFEVSTSDHGAQHHIYRLVKD
;
A
#
# COMPACT_ATOMS: atom_id res chain seq x y z
N SER A 1 22.80 37.02 82.78
CA SER A 1 21.73 36.03 82.93
C SER A 1 21.72 35.19 81.67
N ASN A 2 22.63 34.21 81.60
CA ASN A 2 22.38 32.79 81.94
C ASN A 2 21.81 32.06 80.69
N GLU A 3 22.32 30.93 80.21
CA GLU A 3 23.28 29.99 80.78
C GLU A 3 23.89 29.12 79.67
N TRP A 4 25.15 28.77 79.91
CA TRP A 4 25.94 27.76 79.22
C TRP A 4 25.49 26.38 79.69
N SER A 5 25.54 25.34 78.83
CA SER A 5 26.06 24.02 79.22
C SER A 5 26.30 23.12 77.99
N SER A 6 27.42 22.39 78.09
CA SER A 6 28.21 21.74 77.03
C SER A 6 27.94 20.21 76.96
N PRO A 7 28.85 19.34 76.47
CA PRO A 7 28.89 18.81 75.10
C PRO A 7 28.98 17.27 75.03
N THR A 8 29.01 16.68 73.83
CA THR A 8 29.67 15.37 73.59
C THR A 8 30.02 15.17 72.11
N SER A 9 31.31 15.04 71.81
CA SER A 9 31.87 14.36 70.60
C SER A 9 32.07 12.86 70.92
N PRO A 10 32.41 11.96 69.97
CA PRO A 10 33.77 11.91 69.38
C PRO A 10 33.90 11.38 67.92
N GLU A 11 35.12 11.50 67.39
CA GLU A 11 35.81 10.66 66.36
C GLU A 11 35.25 10.60 64.92
N GLY A 12 36.02 10.60 63.83
CA GLY A 12 37.46 10.59 63.60
C GLY A 12 37.75 10.34 62.09
N SER A 13 38.50 11.27 61.49
CA SER A 13 39.67 11.13 60.57
C SER A 13 39.74 10.12 59.38
N ASN A 14 40.09 10.70 58.21
CA ASN A 14 40.99 10.25 57.12
C ASN A 14 40.62 9.03 56.24
N ASP A 15 41.14 8.83 55.03
CA ASP A 15 41.59 9.59 53.84
C ASP A 15 42.08 8.52 52.83
N SER A 16 42.26 8.91 51.56
CA SER A 16 43.16 8.32 50.55
C SER A 16 42.69 7.19 49.61
N GLY A 17 42.87 7.43 48.31
CA GLY A 17 43.41 6.43 47.36
C GLY A 17 42.65 6.23 46.04
N GLY A 18 43.16 6.80 44.93
CA GLY A 18 42.59 6.70 43.57
C GLY A 18 42.97 5.48 42.74
N SER A 19 42.49 5.41 41.48
CA SER A 19 43.21 5.02 40.23
C SER A 19 42.25 4.81 39.03
N GLU A 20 42.53 5.58 37.97
CA GLU A 20 42.53 5.27 36.51
C GLU A 20 41.38 4.54 35.75
N ALA A 21 40.96 5.19 34.64
CA ALA A 21 40.88 4.69 33.24
C ALA A 21 39.50 4.55 32.51
N LEU A 22 39.39 5.35 31.42
CA LEU A 22 38.52 5.29 30.20
C LEU A 22 37.00 5.54 30.35
N ASP A 23 36.31 6.32 29.49
CA ASP A 23 36.53 6.63 28.08
C ASP A 23 36.05 8.06 27.69
N LYS A 24 36.66 8.59 26.63
CA LYS A 24 36.92 10.00 26.30
C LYS A 24 35.71 10.76 25.74
N THR A 25 35.46 11.92 26.33
CA THR A 25 34.85 13.07 25.65
C THR A 25 35.79 13.55 24.55
N ILE A 26 35.27 13.57 23.33
CA ILE A 26 35.84 14.25 22.17
C ILE A 26 35.80 15.74 22.51
N ASP A 27 36.96 16.34 22.80
CA ASP A 27 37.29 17.75 22.51
C ASP A 27 38.65 18.07 23.14
N ASN A 28 39.72 17.66 22.47
CA ASN A 28 41.09 18.00 22.87
C ASN A 28 41.87 18.70 21.74
N ASP A 29 41.20 19.57 20.98
CA ASP A 29 41.78 20.43 19.95
C ASP A 29 41.91 21.92 20.41
N ALA A 30 41.77 22.18 21.71
CA ALA A 30 41.82 23.52 22.28
C ALA A 30 43.24 24.05 22.52
N GLU A 31 44.11 23.96 21.51
CA GLU A 31 45.11 24.99 21.21
C GLU A 31 45.43 25.04 19.69
N GLY A 32 44.45 24.67 18.87
CA GLY A 32 44.55 24.69 17.43
C GLY A 32 44.52 26.10 16.83
N VAL A 33 44.98 26.20 15.59
CA VAL A 33 44.93 27.42 14.74
C VAL A 33 43.53 28.05 14.68
N TRP A 34 42.45 27.33 15.02
CA TRP A 34 41.07 27.80 15.05
C TRP A 34 40.45 27.63 16.44
N SER A 35 40.91 28.42 17.41
CA SER A 35 40.28 28.47 18.73
C SER A 35 38.84 29.01 18.64
N PRO A 36 37.95 28.71 19.61
CA PRO A 36 36.52 29.05 19.51
C PRO A 36 36.23 30.53 19.23
N ASP A 37 37.01 31.44 19.82
CA ASP A 37 36.96 32.89 19.60
C ASP A 37 37.32 33.31 18.16
N ILE A 38 38.26 32.59 17.54
CA ILE A 38 38.69 32.80 16.15
C ILE A 38 37.67 32.21 15.18
N GLU A 39 37.13 31.02 15.49
CA GLU A 39 36.09 30.38 14.68
C GLU A 39 34.83 31.25 14.64
N GLN A 40 34.41 31.81 15.79
CA GLN A 40 33.28 32.74 15.85
C GLN A 40 33.54 33.99 14.98
N SER A 41 34.71 34.61 15.13
CA SER A 41 35.09 35.78 14.32
C SER A 41 35.20 35.46 12.82
N PHE A 42 35.59 34.23 12.48
CA PHE A 42 35.63 33.75 11.11
C PHE A 42 34.24 33.56 10.51
N GLN A 43 33.28 32.98 11.25
CA GLN A 43 31.89 32.83 10.79
C GLN A 43 31.20 34.19 10.58
N GLU A 44 31.40 35.14 11.49
CA GLU A 44 30.92 36.51 11.31
C GLU A 44 31.51 37.17 10.05
N ALA A 45 32.83 37.00 9.83
CA ALA A 45 33.48 37.52 8.64
C ALA A 45 32.95 36.88 7.35
N LEU A 46 32.56 35.61 7.36
CA LEU A 46 31.94 34.95 6.20
C LEU A 46 30.57 35.54 5.84
N ALA A 47 29.81 36.02 6.83
CA ALA A 47 28.53 36.69 6.62
C ALA A 47 28.70 38.11 6.08
N ILE A 48 29.71 38.84 6.56
CA ILE A 48 30.03 40.20 6.10
C ILE A 48 30.63 40.19 4.69
N TYR A 49 31.46 39.19 4.38
CA TYR A 49 32.12 39.05 3.09
C TYR A 49 31.62 37.78 2.36
N PRO A 50 30.44 37.80 1.71
CA PRO A 50 29.92 36.66 0.95
C PRO A 50 30.84 36.23 -0.21
N PRO A 51 30.66 35.05 -0.82
CA PRO A 51 31.48 34.58 -1.94
C PRO A 51 31.28 35.44 -3.21
N CYS A 52 32.08 36.47 -3.37
CA CYS A 52 32.02 37.40 -4.50
C CYS A 52 32.77 36.89 -5.75
N GLY A 53 32.46 35.70 -6.26
CA GLY A 53 32.95 35.18 -7.54
C GLY A 53 34.38 35.64 -7.96
N ARG A 54 34.51 36.19 -9.17
CA ARG A 54 35.76 36.78 -9.73
C ARG A 54 35.74 38.31 -9.71
N ARG A 55 35.28 38.96 -8.64
CA ARG A 55 35.38 40.43 -8.51
C ARG A 55 36.06 40.81 -7.19
N LYS A 56 37.16 41.56 -7.31
CA LYS A 56 37.94 42.07 -6.17
C LYS A 56 37.23 43.32 -5.61
N ILE A 57 37.08 43.39 -4.30
CA ILE A 57 36.53 44.56 -3.61
C ILE A 57 37.71 45.51 -3.35
N ILE A 58 37.59 46.76 -3.80
CA ILE A 58 38.60 47.80 -3.59
C ILE A 58 38.19 48.56 -2.33
N LEU A 59 39.07 48.61 -1.33
CA LEU A 59 38.91 49.47 -0.16
C LEU A 59 39.68 50.77 -0.43
N SER A 60 38.97 51.89 -0.41
CA SER A 60 39.42 53.20 -0.90
C SER A 60 40.26 54.01 0.09
N ASP A 61 40.65 53.45 1.24
CA ASP A 61 41.38 54.17 2.30
C ASP A 61 42.92 53.98 2.28
N GLU A 62 43.48 53.02 1.54
CA GLU A 62 44.94 52.80 1.49
C GLU A 62 45.51 52.45 0.10
N GLY A 63 44.70 52.44 -0.97
CA GLY A 63 45.16 52.11 -2.33
C GLY A 63 45.62 50.66 -2.55
N LYS A 64 45.54 49.78 -1.52
CA LYS A 64 45.84 48.34 -1.63
C LYS A 64 44.59 47.54 -1.97
N MET A 65 44.68 46.69 -3.00
CA MET A 65 43.64 45.73 -3.33
C MET A 65 43.66 44.54 -2.35
N TYR A 66 42.59 44.35 -1.58
CA TYR A 66 42.45 43.20 -0.68
C TYR A 66 41.48 42.16 -1.26
N GLY A 67 41.88 40.89 -1.28
CA GLY A 67 40.99 39.77 -1.59
C GLY A 67 40.09 39.41 -0.41
N ARG A 68 38.97 38.71 -0.68
CA ARG A 68 38.01 38.24 0.33
C ARG A 68 38.68 37.55 1.53
N ASN A 69 39.63 36.66 1.27
CA ASN A 69 40.29 35.91 2.34
C ASN A 69 41.29 36.75 3.14
N GLU A 70 41.78 37.86 2.57
CA GLU A 70 42.60 38.85 3.27
C GLU A 70 41.72 39.74 4.16
N LEU A 71 40.52 40.10 3.70
CA LEU A 71 39.53 40.83 4.51
C LEU A 71 39.05 40.00 5.70
N ILE A 72 38.80 38.71 5.51
CA ILE A 72 38.44 37.78 6.60
C ILE A 72 39.59 37.68 7.62
N ALA A 73 40.82 37.52 7.15
CA ALA A 73 42.01 37.49 8.02
C ALA A 73 42.17 38.79 8.83
N ARG A 74 41.94 39.96 8.21
CA ARG A 74 41.99 41.27 8.87
C ARG A 74 40.88 41.42 9.90
N TYR A 75 39.67 40.96 9.58
CA TYR A 75 38.53 40.98 10.52
C TYR A 75 38.82 40.14 11.76
N ILE A 76 39.33 38.91 11.58
CA ILE A 76 39.74 38.05 12.70
C ILE A 76 40.78 38.75 13.57
N LYS A 77 41.81 39.36 12.96
CA LYS A 77 42.84 40.09 13.69
C LYS A 77 42.26 41.28 14.47
N LEU A 78 41.31 42.01 13.89
CA LEU A 78 40.65 43.16 14.52
C LEU A 78 39.80 42.74 15.72
N ARG A 79 39.04 41.64 15.61
CA ARG A 79 38.15 41.13 16.67
C ARG A 79 38.86 40.38 17.79
N THR A 80 39.87 39.58 17.46
CA THR A 80 40.49 38.64 18.41
C THR A 80 41.90 39.04 18.84
N GLY A 81 42.53 40.02 18.17
CA GLY A 81 43.95 40.34 18.32
C GLY A 81 44.90 39.28 17.75
N LYS A 82 44.41 38.08 17.39
CA LYS A 82 45.21 36.95 16.90
C LYS A 82 45.33 37.01 15.37
N THR A 83 46.56 36.86 14.86
CA THR A 83 46.81 36.94 13.41
C THR A 83 46.51 35.60 12.73
N ARG A 84 45.71 35.63 11.66
CA ARG A 84 45.52 34.51 10.73
C ARG A 84 45.91 34.93 9.32
N THR A 85 46.60 34.07 8.61
CA THR A 85 47.05 34.34 7.24
C THR A 85 45.92 34.05 6.25
N ARG A 86 45.95 34.75 5.11
CA ARG A 86 45.09 34.45 3.96
C ARG A 86 45.09 32.96 3.58
N LYS A 87 46.25 32.30 3.67
CA LYS A 87 46.41 30.88 3.34
C LYS A 87 45.68 29.99 4.35
N GLN A 88 45.78 30.29 5.65
CA GLN A 88 45.04 29.59 6.70
C GLN A 88 43.52 29.72 6.50
N VAL A 89 43.03 30.94 6.24
CA VAL A 89 41.62 31.22 5.92
C VAL A 89 41.16 30.41 4.69
N SER A 90 41.97 30.39 3.64
CA SER A 90 41.65 29.66 2.40
C SER A 90 41.59 28.14 2.64
N SER A 91 42.53 27.60 3.40
CA SER A 91 42.57 26.19 3.78
C SER A 91 41.33 25.79 4.56
N HIS A 92 40.92 26.60 5.53
CA HIS A 92 39.76 26.32 6.38
C HIS A 92 38.44 26.31 5.59
N ILE A 93 38.25 27.28 4.70
CA ILE A 93 37.12 27.30 3.77
C ILE A 93 37.07 26.02 2.91
N GLN A 94 38.22 25.58 2.41
CA GLN A 94 38.30 24.35 1.61
C GLN A 94 37.97 23.10 2.43
N VAL A 95 38.43 23.02 3.68
CA VAL A 95 38.10 21.91 4.59
C VAL A 95 36.59 21.86 4.85
N LEU A 96 35.96 23.00 5.14
CA LEU A 96 34.51 23.10 5.34
C LEU A 96 33.73 22.70 4.09
N ALA A 97 34.15 23.17 2.91
CA ALA A 97 33.53 22.78 1.64
C ALA A 97 33.65 21.27 1.36
N ARG A 98 34.82 20.68 1.65
CA ARG A 98 35.04 19.23 1.51
C ARG A 98 34.24 18.42 2.52
N ARG A 99 34.09 18.88 3.76
CA ARG A 99 33.23 18.24 4.78
C ARG A 99 31.78 18.24 4.33
N LYS A 100 31.26 19.40 3.90
CA LYS A 100 29.88 19.54 3.37
C LYS A 100 29.64 18.69 2.13
N ALA A 101 30.62 18.60 1.21
CA ALA A 101 30.52 17.74 0.04
C ALA A 101 30.46 16.24 0.41
N ARG A 102 31.24 15.80 1.40
CA ARG A 102 31.19 14.41 1.90
C ARG A 102 29.87 14.10 2.59
N GLU A 103 29.31 15.03 3.36
CA GLU A 103 27.98 14.87 3.98
C GLU A 103 26.87 14.75 2.92
N ILE A 104 26.91 15.56 1.86
CA ILE A 104 25.96 15.49 0.74
C ILE A 104 26.09 14.14 0.00
N GLN A 105 27.32 13.69 -0.26
CA GLN A 105 27.56 12.38 -0.89
C GLN A 105 27.12 11.22 0.01
N ALA A 106 27.33 11.30 1.32
CA ALA A 106 26.87 10.29 2.26
C ALA A 106 25.33 10.21 2.27
N LYS A 107 24.64 11.36 2.28
CA LYS A 107 23.17 11.43 2.19
C LYS A 107 22.63 10.87 0.87
N LEU A 108 23.28 11.17 -0.25
CA LEU A 108 22.91 10.63 -1.57
C LEU A 108 23.14 9.11 -1.66
N LYS A 109 24.24 8.60 -1.08
CA LYS A 109 24.55 7.17 -1.07
C LYS A 109 23.60 6.39 -0.16
N ASP A 110 23.19 6.98 0.96
CA ASP A 110 22.18 6.42 1.87
C ASP A 110 20.80 6.38 1.20
N GLN A 111 20.44 7.43 0.46
CA GLN A 111 19.21 7.45 -0.34
C GLN A 111 19.25 6.40 -1.47
N ALA A 112 20.34 6.30 -2.22
CA ALA A 112 20.47 5.29 -3.27
C ALA A 112 20.47 3.84 -2.73
N ALA A 113 20.98 3.62 -1.52
CA ALA A 113 20.90 2.32 -0.84
C ALA A 113 19.48 2.01 -0.39
N LYS A 114 18.75 3.00 0.13
CA LYS A 114 17.32 2.90 0.46
C LYS A 114 16.47 2.63 -0.77
N ASP A 115 16.72 3.34 -1.87
CA ASP A 115 16.00 3.16 -3.14
C ASP A 115 16.28 1.77 -3.74
N LYS A 116 17.53 1.27 -3.66
CA LYS A 116 17.88 -0.06 -4.14
C LYS A 116 17.29 -1.18 -3.27
N ALA A 117 17.22 -0.99 -1.95
CA ALA A 117 16.51 -1.90 -1.05
C ALA A 117 14.99 -1.87 -1.31
N MET A 118 14.43 -0.69 -1.59
CA MET A 118 13.02 -0.50 -1.93
C MET A 118 12.65 -1.18 -3.26
N GLN A 119 13.49 -1.04 -4.30
CA GLN A 119 13.31 -1.73 -5.58
C GLN A 119 13.38 -3.25 -5.44
N SER A 120 14.22 -3.73 -4.51
CA SER A 120 14.27 -5.16 -4.16
C SER A 120 13.03 -5.63 -3.39
N MET A 121 12.37 -4.78 -2.60
CA MET A 121 11.10 -5.14 -1.92
C MET A 121 9.90 -5.06 -2.86
N ALA A 122 9.85 -4.06 -3.76
CA ALA A 122 8.78 -3.89 -4.75
C ALA A 122 8.72 -5.02 -5.79
N THR A 123 9.81 -5.77 -5.96
CA THR A 123 9.90 -6.91 -6.89
C THR A 123 9.65 -8.27 -6.22
N MET A 124 9.50 -8.32 -4.89
CA MET A 124 9.16 -9.55 -4.18
C MET A 124 7.65 -9.78 -4.20
N SER A 125 7.23 -10.98 -4.61
CA SER A 125 5.85 -11.43 -4.46
C SER A 125 5.43 -11.38 -2.99
N SER A 126 4.18 -11.03 -2.70
CA SER A 126 3.61 -11.14 -1.35
C SER A 126 3.78 -12.55 -0.74
N ALA A 127 3.83 -13.60 -1.58
CA ALA A 127 4.18 -14.95 -1.15
C ALA A 127 5.66 -15.07 -0.71
N GLN A 128 6.60 -14.41 -1.40
CA GLN A 128 8.02 -14.37 -1.04
C GLN A 128 8.26 -13.55 0.23
N ILE A 129 7.51 -12.46 0.43
CA ILE A 129 7.50 -11.69 1.67
C ILE A 129 7.06 -12.56 2.84
N ILE A 130 6.05 -13.42 2.65
CA ILE A 130 5.61 -14.38 3.68
C ILE A 130 6.67 -15.45 3.96
N SER A 131 7.40 -15.93 2.96
CA SER A 131 8.43 -16.99 3.13
C SER A 131 9.79 -16.52 3.67
N ALA A 132 10.15 -15.23 3.57
CA ALA A 132 11.52 -14.75 3.85
C ALA A 132 11.95 -14.70 5.35
N THR A 133 11.04 -14.94 6.31
CA THR A 133 11.36 -14.87 7.76
C THR A 133 11.94 -16.17 8.36
N ALA A 134 12.37 -17.14 7.55
CA ALA A 134 12.92 -18.41 8.03
C ALA A 134 14.47 -18.48 8.12
N ILE A 135 15.22 -17.38 7.87
CA ILE A 135 16.70 -17.42 7.78
C ILE A 135 17.41 -16.78 9.00
N HIS A 136 16.77 -16.80 10.18
CA HIS A 136 17.48 -16.56 11.44
C HIS A 136 17.21 -17.69 12.42
N SER A 137 17.57 -18.91 12.03
CA SER A 137 17.69 -20.04 12.95
C SER A 137 18.78 -21.00 12.50
N LYS A 138 19.95 -20.84 13.13
CA LYS A 138 20.94 -21.90 13.40
C LYS A 138 21.85 -22.34 12.25
N MET A 139 22.98 -21.63 12.17
CA MET A 139 24.29 -22.20 11.85
C MET A 139 24.58 -23.35 12.86
N GLY A 140 24.89 -24.57 12.38
CA GLY A 140 25.28 -25.68 13.26
C GLY A 140 25.24 -27.11 12.67
N LEU A 141 26.18 -27.42 11.76
CA LEU A 141 26.81 -28.74 11.44
C LEU A 141 25.97 -29.92 10.86
N PRO A 142 26.61 -30.87 10.13
CA PRO A 142 26.04 -31.59 8.98
C PRO A 142 25.75 -33.08 9.24
N GLY A 143 24.86 -33.68 8.42
CA GLY A 143 24.81 -35.13 8.29
C GLY A 143 23.53 -35.73 7.65
N LEU A 144 23.59 -35.98 6.34
CA LEU A 144 23.14 -37.22 5.65
C LEU A 144 21.61 -37.54 5.55
N PRO A 145 21.18 -38.40 4.59
CA PRO A 145 20.61 -37.91 3.33
C PRO A 145 19.14 -38.32 3.06
N ARG A 146 18.58 -37.64 2.08
CA ARG A 146 17.24 -37.77 1.48
C ARG A 146 17.08 -39.08 0.67
N PRO A 147 15.91 -39.76 0.71
CA PRO A 147 15.56 -40.75 -0.31
C PRO A 147 14.82 -40.10 -1.50
N ALA A 148 15.10 -40.63 -2.69
CA ALA A 148 14.54 -40.25 -3.98
C ALA A 148 13.58 -41.33 -4.53
N TYR A 149 12.86 -40.94 -5.59
CA TYR A 149 12.20 -41.72 -6.65
C TYR A 149 10.69 -42.02 -6.51
N PRO A 150 9.97 -42.31 -7.63
CA PRO A 150 10.24 -41.96 -9.04
C PRO A 150 9.02 -41.39 -9.81
N ALA A 151 9.34 -40.81 -10.97
CA ALA A 151 8.42 -40.57 -12.07
C ALA A 151 8.09 -41.87 -12.82
N VAL A 152 6.86 -41.99 -13.32
CA VAL A 152 6.49 -42.97 -14.36
C VAL A 152 5.90 -42.21 -15.55
N SER A 153 6.52 -42.47 -16.69
CA SER A 153 6.13 -42.09 -18.04
C SER A 153 5.71 -43.33 -18.83
N GLY A 154 4.76 -43.16 -19.75
CA GLY A 154 4.37 -44.11 -20.80
C GLY A 154 2.87 -44.01 -21.05
N PHE A 155 2.30 -44.12 -22.25
CA PHE A 155 2.75 -44.39 -23.62
C PHE A 155 1.43 -44.31 -24.45
N TRP A 156 1.36 -43.64 -25.61
CA TRP A 156 1.32 -44.29 -26.93
C TRP A 156 1.41 -43.24 -28.06
N GLN A 157 2.24 -43.55 -29.06
CA GLN A 157 2.31 -42.93 -30.37
C GLN A 157 1.42 -43.68 -31.38
N GLY A 158 1.07 -43.02 -32.50
CA GLY A 158 0.59 -43.64 -33.75
C GLY A 158 -0.38 -42.72 -34.48
N ALA A 159 0.07 -41.83 -35.37
CA ALA A 159 0.40 -42.05 -36.79
C ALA A 159 -0.81 -41.87 -37.76
N LEU A 160 -0.75 -40.79 -38.54
CA LEU A 160 -1.45 -40.53 -39.82
C LEU A 160 -0.88 -41.48 -40.92
N PRO A 161 -1.56 -41.80 -42.05
CA PRO A 161 -1.79 -40.82 -43.15
C PRO A 161 -3.03 -41.07 -44.06
N GLY A 162 -3.40 -40.08 -44.90
CA GLY A 162 -4.21 -40.34 -46.11
C GLY A 162 -5.07 -39.22 -46.70
N GLN A 163 -4.47 -38.39 -47.56
CA GLN A 163 -4.93 -37.72 -48.80
C GLN A 163 -6.39 -37.23 -49.07
N ALA A 164 -6.45 -35.93 -49.43
CA ALA A 164 -7.07 -35.24 -50.60
C ALA A 164 -8.45 -35.63 -51.18
N GLY A 165 -9.30 -34.60 -51.37
CA GLY A 165 -10.43 -34.62 -52.33
C GLY A 165 -11.35 -33.41 -52.23
N SER A 166 -11.39 -32.60 -53.29
CA SER A 166 -12.27 -31.46 -53.56
C SER A 166 -13.75 -31.83 -53.75
N SER A 167 -14.70 -30.93 -53.45
CA SER A 167 -15.77 -30.51 -54.39
C SER A 167 -16.72 -29.48 -53.76
N GLN A 168 -17.22 -28.61 -54.63
CA GLN A 168 -18.22 -27.57 -54.43
C GLN A 168 -19.64 -28.15 -54.20
N ASP A 169 -20.50 -27.28 -53.65
CA ASP A 169 -21.79 -26.86 -54.22
C ASP A 169 -23.15 -27.24 -53.59
N VAL A 170 -23.99 -26.19 -53.55
CA VAL A 170 -25.47 -26.12 -53.62
C VAL A 170 -26.35 -26.46 -52.40
N LYS A 171 -27.07 -25.42 -51.93
CA LYS A 171 -28.33 -25.46 -51.14
C LYS A 171 -29.52 -25.87 -52.03
N PRO A 172 -30.62 -26.37 -51.43
CA PRO A 172 -31.84 -25.54 -51.40
C PRO A 172 -32.57 -25.66 -50.04
N PHE A 173 -32.82 -24.56 -49.34
CA PHE A 173 -34.09 -23.79 -49.31
C PHE A 173 -35.34 -24.61 -48.96
N SER A 174 -35.85 -24.40 -47.74
CA SER A 174 -37.26 -24.60 -47.38
C SER A 174 -37.75 -23.45 -46.50
N GLN A 175 -38.98 -23.04 -46.80
CA GLN A 175 -39.60 -21.74 -46.58
C GLN A 175 -40.06 -21.48 -45.14
N GLN A 176 -40.04 -20.22 -44.70
CA GLN A 176 -40.79 -19.67 -43.56
C GLN A 176 -41.62 -18.48 -44.08
N PRO A 177 -42.93 -18.38 -43.79
CA PRO A 177 -43.78 -17.30 -44.28
C PRO A 177 -43.62 -16.02 -43.44
N TYR A 178 -43.38 -14.91 -44.13
CA TYR A 178 -43.40 -13.55 -43.59
C TYR A 178 -44.84 -13.07 -43.34
N ALA A 179 -45.09 -12.48 -42.17
CA ALA A 179 -46.22 -11.57 -41.96
C ALA A 179 -45.74 -10.13 -42.22
N VAL A 180 -46.42 -9.46 -43.14
CA VAL A 180 -46.24 -8.05 -43.50
C VAL A 180 -47.19 -7.21 -42.65
N GLN A 181 -46.70 -6.16 -41.99
CA GLN A 181 -47.54 -5.09 -41.43
C GLN A 181 -47.15 -3.74 -42.07
N LEU A 182 -48.15 -3.08 -42.66
CA LEU A 182 -48.07 -1.76 -43.27
C LEU A 182 -48.08 -0.64 -42.22
N PRO A 183 -47.43 0.52 -42.47
CA PRO A 183 -47.53 1.69 -41.60
C PRO A 183 -48.72 2.59 -41.98
N LEU A 184 -49.53 2.97 -40.98
CA LEU A 184 -50.54 4.03 -41.05
C LEU A 184 -49.96 5.35 -40.49
N PRO A 185 -50.23 6.51 -41.09
CA PRO A 185 -49.68 7.80 -40.64
C PRO A 185 -50.61 8.53 -39.66
N GLY A 186 -50.01 9.16 -38.65
CA GLY A 186 -50.60 10.29 -37.91
C GLY A 186 -50.97 10.02 -36.45
N PHE A 187 -50.02 10.29 -35.54
CA PHE A 187 -50.31 10.76 -34.17
C PHE A 187 -49.04 11.42 -33.62
N GLU A 188 -49.05 12.74 -33.45
CA GLU A 188 -48.03 13.49 -32.71
C GLU A 188 -48.18 13.21 -31.20
N PRO A 189 -47.10 12.97 -30.43
CA PRO A 189 -47.21 12.89 -28.98
C PRO A 189 -47.16 14.29 -28.36
N PRO A 190 -47.97 14.57 -27.31
CA PRO A 190 -47.92 15.84 -26.62
C PRO A 190 -46.60 15.94 -25.82
N THR A 191 -45.86 17.00 -26.10
CA THR A 191 -44.76 17.50 -25.26
C THR A 191 -45.24 17.78 -23.85
N GLY A 192 -44.57 17.22 -22.84
CA GLY A 192 -44.65 17.71 -21.46
C GLY A 192 -44.88 16.66 -20.38
N LEU A 193 -44.04 15.64 -20.29
CA LEU A 193 -43.79 14.95 -19.02
C LEU A 193 -42.28 14.71 -18.90
N SER A 194 -41.68 15.28 -17.85
CA SER A 194 -40.32 14.95 -17.43
C SER A 194 -40.23 13.43 -17.25
N PRO A 195 -39.22 12.72 -17.79
CA PRO A 195 -39.12 11.29 -17.58
C PRO A 195 -38.93 11.04 -16.09
N SER A 196 -39.92 10.41 -15.46
CA SER A 196 -39.67 9.68 -14.22
C SER A 196 -38.50 8.74 -14.48
N PRO A 197 -37.54 8.59 -13.56
CA PRO A 197 -36.48 7.61 -13.75
C PRO A 197 -37.15 6.23 -13.82
N SER A 198 -37.22 5.68 -15.03
CA SER A 198 -37.78 4.35 -15.30
C SER A 198 -36.91 3.23 -14.71
N ALA A 199 -35.71 3.56 -14.24
CA ALA A 199 -34.76 2.65 -13.61
C ALA A 199 -34.84 2.76 -12.07
N PRO A 200 -34.75 1.62 -11.34
CA PRO A 200 -34.71 1.61 -9.88
C PRO A 200 -33.59 2.49 -9.31
N ALA A 201 -33.82 3.08 -8.12
CA ALA A 201 -32.87 3.99 -7.46
C ALA A 201 -31.46 3.40 -7.28
N TRP A 202 -31.32 2.08 -7.14
CA TRP A 202 -30.03 1.42 -6.96
C TRP A 202 -29.23 1.26 -8.28
N GLN A 203 -29.90 1.30 -9.43
CA GLN A 203 -29.27 0.96 -10.71
C GLN A 203 -28.26 2.03 -11.12
N GLY A 204 -27.00 1.61 -11.30
CA GLY A 204 -25.89 2.48 -11.68
C GLY A 204 -25.34 3.36 -10.55
N ARG A 205 -25.85 3.20 -9.31
CA ARG A 205 -25.41 3.96 -8.12
C ARG A 205 -24.75 3.09 -7.06
N ARG A 206 -24.81 1.76 -7.23
CA ARG A 206 -24.43 0.75 -6.23
C ARG A 206 -23.84 -0.48 -6.87
N VAL A 207 -23.22 -1.33 -6.04
CA VAL A 207 -22.74 -2.66 -6.45
C VAL A 207 -23.95 -3.59 -6.59
N ALA A 208 -24.60 -3.48 -7.74
CA ALA A 208 -25.84 -4.16 -8.06
C ALA A 208 -25.89 -4.50 -9.55
N SER A 209 -26.09 -5.78 -9.85
CA SER A 209 -26.49 -6.22 -11.18
C SER A 209 -28.01 -6.29 -11.29
N SER A 210 -28.52 -6.81 -12.41
CA SER A 210 -29.95 -7.03 -12.59
C SER A 210 -30.53 -8.13 -11.69
N LYS A 211 -29.70 -9.06 -11.19
CA LYS A 211 -30.15 -10.25 -10.47
C LYS A 211 -29.62 -10.35 -9.04
N LEU A 212 -28.59 -9.58 -8.68
CA LEU A 212 -27.97 -9.66 -7.37
C LEU A 212 -27.35 -8.30 -6.99
N TRP A 213 -27.57 -7.85 -5.76
CA TRP A 213 -26.91 -6.68 -5.20
C TRP A 213 -26.25 -7.00 -3.86
N MET A 214 -25.11 -6.35 -3.62
CA MET A 214 -24.37 -6.45 -2.36
C MET A 214 -24.90 -5.41 -1.37
N LEU A 215 -25.37 -5.86 -0.21
CA LEU A 215 -25.84 -4.99 0.87
C LEU A 215 -24.71 -4.57 1.80
N GLU A 216 -23.86 -5.54 2.16
CA GLU A 216 -22.78 -5.33 3.11
C GLU A 216 -21.57 -6.19 2.74
N PHE A 217 -20.38 -5.63 2.91
CA PHE A 217 -19.12 -6.37 2.89
C PHE A 217 -18.21 -5.80 3.97
N SER A 218 -17.68 -6.65 4.85
CA SER A 218 -16.72 -6.24 5.86
C SER A 218 -15.65 -7.30 6.07
N ALA A 219 -14.40 -6.85 6.21
CA ALA A 219 -13.32 -7.67 6.74
C ALA A 219 -12.85 -7.07 8.06
N PHE A 220 -12.72 -7.91 9.08
CA PHE A 220 -12.59 -7.46 10.45
C PHE A 220 -11.70 -8.37 11.29
N LEU A 221 -11.21 -7.78 12.37
CA LEU A 221 -10.55 -8.45 13.49
C LEU A 221 -11.46 -8.31 14.70
N GLU A 222 -11.75 -9.41 15.36
CA GLU A 222 -12.51 -9.43 16.60
C GLU A 222 -11.70 -10.09 17.69
N GLN A 223 -11.68 -9.47 18.87
CA GLN A 223 -11.11 -10.06 20.07
C GLN A 223 -12.20 -10.12 21.13
N GLN A 224 -12.36 -11.30 21.73
CA GLN A 224 -13.23 -11.46 22.87
C GLN A 224 -12.55 -10.83 24.09
N GLN A 225 -13.15 -9.78 24.64
CA GLN A 225 -12.64 -9.13 25.85
C GLN A 225 -13.27 -9.76 27.10
N ASP A 226 -14.58 -9.98 27.07
CA ASP A 226 -15.37 -10.63 28.12
C ASP A 226 -16.37 -11.63 27.50
N GLN A 227 -17.12 -12.37 28.33
CA GLN A 227 -18.08 -13.38 27.86
C GLN A 227 -19.15 -12.80 26.91
N ASP A 228 -19.47 -11.50 27.05
CA ASP A 228 -20.49 -10.78 26.25
C ASP A 228 -19.96 -9.59 25.43
N THR A 229 -18.69 -9.19 25.59
CA THR A 229 -18.13 -8.00 24.92
C THR A 229 -17.04 -8.39 23.93
N TYR A 230 -17.24 -8.03 22.66
CA TYR A 230 -16.27 -8.21 21.58
C TYR A 230 -15.77 -6.87 21.08
N ASN A 231 -14.45 -6.70 21.06
CA ASN A 231 -13.82 -5.58 20.38
C ASN A 231 -13.71 -5.93 18.89
N LYS A 232 -14.38 -5.14 18.04
CA LYS A 232 -14.38 -5.33 16.60
C LYS A 232 -13.68 -4.18 15.89
N HIS A 233 -12.60 -4.50 15.20
CA HIS A 233 -11.89 -3.59 14.29
C HIS A 233 -12.26 -3.91 12.85
N LEU A 234 -12.66 -2.91 12.06
CA LEU A 234 -12.99 -3.07 10.65
C LEU A 234 -11.80 -2.65 9.79
N PHE A 235 -11.14 -3.61 9.12
CA PHE A 235 -10.09 -3.28 8.15
C PHE A 235 -10.67 -2.59 6.93
N VAL A 236 -11.79 -3.12 6.43
CA VAL A 236 -12.57 -2.55 5.34
C VAL A 236 -14.06 -2.76 5.62
N HIS A 237 -14.87 -1.80 5.19
CA HIS A 237 -16.32 -1.89 5.29
C HIS A 237 -16.99 -1.18 4.12
N ILE A 238 -17.95 -1.87 3.51
CA ILE A 238 -18.95 -1.34 2.60
C ILE A 238 -20.29 -1.64 3.27
N GLY A 239 -21.01 -0.60 3.64
CA GLY A 239 -22.41 -0.68 4.03
C GLY A 239 -23.22 0.15 3.05
N GLN A 240 -24.11 -0.48 2.28
CA GLN A 240 -25.03 0.25 1.44
C GLN A 240 -26.29 0.59 2.27
N SER A 241 -26.41 1.85 2.71
CA SER A 241 -27.63 2.40 3.36
C SER A 241 -28.85 2.30 2.44
N SER A 242 -30.08 2.63 2.82
CA SER A 242 -31.23 2.53 1.88
C SER A 242 -31.01 3.32 0.56
N PRO A 243 -31.34 2.78 -0.62
CA PRO A 243 -31.10 3.43 -1.91
C PRO A 243 -31.87 4.75 -2.05
N SER A 244 -31.15 5.80 -2.45
CA SER A 244 -31.73 7.13 -2.69
C SER A 244 -31.50 7.55 -4.14
N TYR A 245 -32.51 8.16 -4.76
CA TYR A 245 -32.35 8.76 -6.10
C TYR A 245 -31.38 9.95 -6.12
N ASN A 246 -31.04 10.49 -4.95
CA ASN A 246 -30.04 11.55 -4.80
C ASN A 246 -28.61 11.03 -4.78
N ASP A 247 -28.40 9.71 -4.67
CA ASP A 247 -27.05 9.13 -4.72
C ASP A 247 -26.44 9.41 -6.12
N PRO A 248 -25.16 9.80 -6.22
CA PRO A 248 -24.52 10.03 -7.50
C PRO A 248 -24.37 8.71 -8.28
N TYR A 249 -24.33 8.80 -9.60
CA TYR A 249 -23.96 7.65 -10.43
C TYR A 249 -22.51 7.26 -10.17
N LEU A 250 -22.24 5.96 -10.23
CA LEU A 250 -20.88 5.44 -10.12
C LEU A 250 -20.04 5.92 -11.29
N GLU A 251 -18.83 6.37 -10.99
CA GLU A 251 -17.81 6.67 -11.98
C GLU A 251 -17.44 5.40 -12.76
N ALA A 252 -17.04 5.57 -14.01
CA ALA A 252 -16.66 4.47 -14.89
C ALA A 252 -15.14 4.39 -15.01
N VAL A 253 -14.59 3.17 -14.92
CA VAL A 253 -13.18 2.89 -15.15
C VAL A 253 -13.08 1.88 -16.28
N ASP A 254 -12.21 2.16 -17.24
CA ASP A 254 -11.89 1.24 -18.32
C ASP A 254 -11.16 0.01 -17.74
N ILE A 255 -11.77 -1.16 -17.92
CA ILE A 255 -11.27 -2.43 -17.41
C ILE A 255 -9.87 -2.78 -17.94
N ARG A 256 -9.47 -2.25 -19.10
CA ARG A 256 -8.13 -2.48 -19.66
C ARG A 256 -7.02 -1.94 -18.77
N GLN A 257 -7.32 -0.93 -17.94
CA GLN A 257 -6.34 -0.31 -17.03
C GLN A 257 -5.94 -1.19 -15.85
N ILE A 258 -6.70 -2.26 -15.59
CA ILE A 258 -6.48 -3.13 -14.41
C ILE A 258 -6.19 -4.58 -14.77
N TYR A 259 -6.13 -4.95 -16.06
CA TYR A 259 -5.95 -6.35 -16.45
C TYR A 259 -4.65 -6.97 -15.93
N ASP A 260 -3.57 -6.20 -15.90
CA ASP A 260 -2.25 -6.63 -15.39
C ASP A 260 -2.27 -6.98 -13.89
N LYS A 261 -3.23 -6.41 -13.14
CA LYS A 261 -3.38 -6.63 -11.70
C LYS A 261 -4.22 -7.84 -11.34
N PHE A 262 -4.86 -8.51 -12.32
CA PHE A 262 -5.74 -9.65 -12.09
C PHE A 262 -5.37 -10.86 -12.95
N PRO A 263 -5.87 -12.07 -12.63
CA PRO A 263 -5.55 -13.26 -13.42
C PRO A 263 -5.99 -13.10 -14.88
N GLU A 264 -5.06 -13.34 -15.80
CA GLU A 264 -5.30 -13.27 -17.26
C GLU A 264 -5.63 -14.62 -17.90
N LYS A 265 -5.37 -15.72 -17.19
CA LYS A 265 -5.61 -17.09 -17.68
C LYS A 265 -7.12 -17.40 -17.70
N LYS A 266 -7.46 -18.62 -18.11
CA LYS A 266 -8.83 -19.12 -18.11
C LYS A 266 -9.52 -18.89 -16.76
N GLY A 267 -10.71 -18.31 -16.76
CA GLY A 267 -11.44 -17.87 -15.57
C GLY A 267 -10.90 -16.58 -14.94
N GLY A 268 -10.12 -15.82 -15.71
CA GLY A 268 -9.56 -14.52 -15.37
C GLY A 268 -10.49 -13.35 -15.67
N LEU A 269 -10.13 -12.14 -15.21
CA LEU A 269 -11.00 -10.97 -15.27
C LEU A 269 -11.44 -10.63 -16.70
N LYS A 270 -10.53 -10.74 -17.67
CA LYS A 270 -10.83 -10.48 -19.09
C LYS A 270 -11.90 -11.42 -19.66
N GLU A 271 -11.72 -12.73 -19.48
CA GLU A 271 -12.68 -13.73 -19.98
C GLU A 271 -14.03 -13.59 -19.28
N LEU A 272 -14.03 -13.33 -17.97
CA LEU A 272 -15.25 -13.10 -17.20
C LEU A 272 -16.01 -11.89 -17.75
N PHE A 273 -15.33 -10.77 -18.00
CA PHE A 273 -15.98 -9.56 -18.53
C PHE A 273 -16.52 -9.75 -19.96
N GLU A 274 -15.80 -10.46 -20.82
CA GLU A 274 -16.23 -10.72 -22.20
C GLU A 274 -17.43 -11.68 -22.27
N LYS A 275 -17.56 -12.61 -21.32
CA LYS A 275 -18.66 -13.58 -21.24
C LYS A 275 -19.86 -13.06 -20.45
N GLY A 276 -19.61 -12.31 -19.38
CA GLY A 276 -20.61 -11.89 -18.41
C GLY A 276 -21.36 -10.62 -18.82
N PRO A 277 -22.47 -10.31 -18.15
CA PRO A 277 -23.18 -9.06 -18.39
C PRO A 277 -22.37 -7.88 -17.82
N ALA A 278 -22.09 -6.86 -18.64
CA ALA A 278 -21.20 -5.76 -18.29
C ALA A 278 -21.64 -4.98 -17.03
N ASN A 279 -22.94 -4.94 -16.73
CA ASN A 279 -23.50 -4.28 -15.53
C ASN A 279 -23.22 -5.04 -14.23
N ALA A 280 -22.60 -6.23 -14.27
CA ALA A 280 -22.22 -6.99 -13.08
C ALA A 280 -20.77 -6.73 -12.62
N PHE A 281 -20.01 -5.88 -13.33
CA PHE A 281 -18.57 -5.70 -13.08
C PHE A 281 -18.26 -4.36 -12.41
N PHE A 282 -17.57 -4.45 -11.27
CA PHE A 282 -17.24 -3.30 -10.43
C PHE A 282 -15.77 -3.33 -10.00
N LEU A 283 -15.21 -2.15 -9.77
CA LEU A 283 -13.93 -1.96 -9.12
C LEU A 283 -14.16 -1.22 -7.82
N VAL A 284 -13.60 -1.71 -6.72
CA VAL A 284 -13.64 -1.05 -5.42
C VAL A 284 -12.21 -0.75 -5.01
N LYS A 285 -11.94 0.54 -4.80
CA LYS A 285 -10.71 1.01 -4.19
C LYS A 285 -10.93 1.17 -2.69
N PHE A 286 -10.20 0.42 -1.89
CA PHE A 286 -10.22 0.51 -0.43
C PHE A 286 -9.05 1.32 0.09
N TRP A 287 -9.31 2.12 1.12
CA TRP A 287 -8.33 2.61 2.07
C TRP A 287 -8.52 1.86 3.37
N ALA A 288 -7.74 0.79 3.54
CA ALA A 288 -7.86 -0.13 4.66
C ALA A 288 -7.33 0.50 5.95
N ASP A 289 -8.07 0.33 7.04
CA ASP A 289 -7.66 0.78 8.35
C ASP A 289 -6.84 -0.30 9.06
N LEU A 290 -5.53 -0.05 9.19
CA LEU A 290 -4.60 -0.92 9.90
C LEU A 290 -4.31 -0.45 11.33
N ASN A 291 -4.93 0.64 11.79
CA ASN A 291 -4.71 1.24 13.11
C ASN A 291 -5.51 0.50 14.18
N THR A 292 -5.30 -0.81 14.30
CA THR A 292 -5.94 -1.60 15.34
C THR A 292 -5.24 -1.40 16.69
N LYS A 293 -6.03 -1.14 17.73
CA LYS A 293 -5.57 -1.13 19.13
C LYS A 293 -5.59 -2.53 19.77
N ILE A 294 -6.11 -3.52 19.04
CA ILE A 294 -6.17 -4.91 19.48
C ILE A 294 -4.76 -5.48 19.36
N GLU A 295 -4.15 -5.81 20.51
CA GLU A 295 -2.86 -6.48 20.56
C GLU A 295 -3.01 -7.89 19.95
N ASP A 296 -2.02 -8.33 19.17
CA ASP A 296 -2.02 -9.65 18.50
C ASP A 296 -1.77 -10.77 19.53
N GLU A 297 -2.64 -10.89 20.53
CA GLU A 297 -2.63 -11.92 21.56
C GLU A 297 -3.42 -13.18 21.13
N SER A 298 -3.20 -14.26 21.89
CA SER A 298 -3.86 -15.56 21.70
C SER A 298 -5.38 -15.41 21.93
N GLY A 299 -6.17 -15.32 20.86
CA GLY A 299 -7.64 -15.16 20.95
C GLY A 299 -8.28 -14.28 19.87
N SER A 300 -7.47 -13.66 19.01
CA SER A 300 -7.93 -12.82 17.89
C SER A 300 -8.56 -13.64 16.74
N PHE A 301 -9.77 -13.26 16.32
CA PHE A 301 -10.49 -13.83 15.18
C PHE A 301 -10.47 -12.89 13.97
N TYR A 302 -9.91 -13.35 12.87
CA TYR A 302 -9.88 -12.64 11.59
C TYR A 302 -10.97 -13.19 10.66
N GLY A 303 -11.92 -12.35 10.28
CA GLY A 303 -13.11 -12.77 9.54
C GLY A 303 -13.53 -11.83 8.42
N VAL A 304 -14.28 -12.39 7.47
CA VAL A 304 -15.02 -11.65 6.45
C VAL A 304 -16.51 -11.94 6.60
N SER A 305 -17.34 -10.93 6.39
CA SER A 305 -18.80 -11.12 6.26
C SER A 305 -19.30 -10.38 5.04
N SER A 306 -20.24 -10.99 4.34
CA SER A 306 -20.91 -10.36 3.21
C SER A 306 -22.37 -10.73 3.14
N GLN A 307 -23.18 -9.79 2.67
CA GLN A 307 -24.62 -9.91 2.54
C GLN A 307 -25.04 -9.49 1.14
N TYR A 308 -25.89 -10.30 0.53
CA TYR A 308 -26.42 -10.07 -0.81
C TYR A 308 -27.93 -10.28 -0.82
N GLU A 309 -28.59 -9.68 -1.79
CA GLU A 309 -30.03 -9.82 -1.97
C GLU A 309 -30.37 -9.94 -3.47
N SER A 310 -31.41 -10.72 -3.75
CA SER A 310 -31.87 -11.10 -5.09
C SER A 310 -33.39 -11.14 -5.13
N PRO A 311 -34.03 -10.84 -6.28
CA PRO A 311 -35.46 -11.05 -6.48
C PRO A 311 -35.78 -12.53 -6.79
N GLU A 312 -34.78 -13.30 -7.21
CA GLU A 312 -34.91 -14.69 -7.63
C GLU A 312 -34.29 -15.64 -6.59
N ASN A 313 -34.96 -16.78 -6.37
CA ASN A 313 -34.43 -17.88 -5.58
C ASN A 313 -33.39 -18.64 -6.40
N MET A 314 -32.13 -18.56 -6.00
CA MET A 314 -31.04 -19.29 -6.64
C MET A 314 -30.06 -19.80 -5.60
N VAL A 315 -29.17 -20.70 -6.01
CA VAL A 315 -27.99 -21.05 -5.20
C VAL A 315 -26.81 -20.30 -5.79
N ILE A 316 -26.09 -19.56 -4.95
CA ILE A 316 -24.95 -18.77 -5.39
C ILE A 316 -23.65 -19.42 -4.94
N THR A 317 -22.62 -19.29 -5.76
CA THR A 317 -21.25 -19.65 -5.43
C THR A 317 -20.41 -18.38 -5.46
N CYS A 318 -19.81 -18.04 -4.32
CA CYS A 318 -18.90 -16.90 -4.17
C CYS A 318 -17.45 -17.40 -4.18
N SER A 319 -16.74 -17.14 -5.27
CA SER A 319 -15.30 -17.35 -5.38
C SER A 319 -14.55 -16.06 -5.03
N THR A 320 -13.66 -16.12 -4.04
CA THR A 320 -12.80 -15.02 -3.63
C THR A 320 -11.35 -15.40 -3.90
N LYS A 321 -10.74 -14.78 -4.91
CA LYS A 321 -9.38 -15.04 -5.38
C LYS A 321 -8.44 -13.94 -4.91
N VAL A 322 -7.45 -14.29 -4.11
CA VAL A 322 -6.39 -13.37 -3.69
C VAL A 322 -5.26 -13.44 -4.70
N CYS A 323 -4.82 -12.29 -5.19
CA CYS A 323 -3.88 -12.16 -6.27
C CYS A 323 -2.65 -11.34 -5.86
N SER A 324 -1.50 -11.74 -6.39
CA SER A 324 -0.20 -11.10 -6.21
C SER A 324 0.45 -10.94 -7.57
N PHE A 325 0.77 -9.72 -7.98
CA PHE A 325 1.34 -9.43 -9.31
C PHE A 325 0.51 -10.06 -10.45
N GLY A 326 -0.82 -9.89 -10.39
CA GLY A 326 -1.76 -10.44 -11.36
C GLY A 326 -1.93 -11.96 -11.33
N LYS A 327 -1.29 -12.67 -10.40
CA LYS A 327 -1.39 -14.14 -10.29
C LYS A 327 -2.20 -14.55 -9.08
N GLN A 328 -3.12 -15.49 -9.28
CA GLN A 328 -3.87 -16.11 -8.19
C GLN A 328 -2.92 -16.87 -7.25
N VAL A 329 -2.97 -16.54 -5.96
CA VAL A 329 -2.19 -17.19 -4.90
C VAL A 329 -3.05 -18.17 -4.12
N VAL A 330 -4.26 -17.74 -3.75
CA VAL A 330 -5.23 -18.57 -3.02
C VAL A 330 -6.64 -18.22 -3.50
N GLU A 331 -7.53 -19.20 -3.46
CA GLU A 331 -8.94 -19.03 -3.78
C GLU A 331 -9.78 -19.71 -2.70
N LYS A 332 -10.80 -19.00 -2.24
CA LYS A 332 -11.82 -19.53 -1.33
C LYS A 332 -13.15 -19.54 -2.07
N VAL A 333 -13.82 -20.69 -2.06
CA VAL A 333 -15.12 -20.87 -2.72
C VAL A 333 -16.16 -21.23 -1.66
N GLU A 334 -17.21 -20.44 -1.59
CA GLU A 334 -18.32 -20.60 -0.63
C GLU A 334 -19.63 -20.73 -1.40
N THR A 335 -20.49 -21.65 -0.99
CA THR A 335 -21.81 -21.85 -1.62
C THR A 335 -22.88 -21.46 -0.62
N GLU A 336 -23.72 -20.50 -1.02
CA GLU A 336 -24.78 -19.96 -0.17
C GLU A 336 -26.16 -20.22 -0.77
N TYR A 337 -27.11 -20.44 0.12
CA TYR A 337 -28.50 -20.72 -0.21
C TYR A 337 -29.37 -19.53 0.16
N ALA A 338 -30.34 -19.23 -0.70
CA ALA A 338 -31.30 -18.16 -0.50
C ALA A 338 -32.12 -18.36 0.79
N ARG A 339 -32.31 -17.27 1.53
CA ARG A 339 -33.29 -17.17 2.63
C ARG A 339 -34.35 -16.16 2.24
N TYR A 340 -35.62 -16.53 2.32
CA TYR A 340 -36.70 -15.63 1.96
C TYR A 340 -37.00 -14.64 3.10
N GLU A 341 -36.82 -13.35 2.85
CA GLU A 341 -37.02 -12.27 3.81
C GLU A 341 -37.71 -11.09 3.11
N ASN A 342 -38.86 -10.64 3.64
CA ASN A 342 -39.57 -9.43 3.17
C ASN A 342 -39.89 -9.35 1.66
N GLY A 343 -40.08 -10.47 0.97
CA GLY A 343 -40.36 -10.48 -0.48
C GLY A 343 -39.12 -10.54 -1.36
N HIS A 344 -37.95 -10.72 -0.75
CA HIS A 344 -36.65 -10.85 -1.42
C HIS A 344 -35.93 -12.11 -0.92
N TYR A 345 -34.88 -12.51 -1.62
CA TYR A 345 -34.01 -13.62 -1.23
C TYR A 345 -32.67 -13.07 -0.75
N SER A 346 -32.35 -13.26 0.52
CA SER A 346 -31.09 -12.84 1.14
C SER A 346 -30.07 -13.98 1.19
N TYR A 347 -28.79 -13.63 1.04
CA TYR A 347 -27.65 -14.53 1.10
C TYR A 347 -26.63 -13.94 2.07
N ARG A 348 -26.15 -14.74 3.01
CA ARG A 348 -25.30 -14.22 4.09
C ARG A 348 -24.14 -15.17 4.38
N ILE A 349 -22.95 -14.73 3.97
CA ILE A 349 -21.69 -15.33 4.40
C ILE A 349 -21.32 -14.64 5.71
N HIS A 350 -21.51 -15.33 6.83
CA HIS A 350 -21.31 -14.76 8.16
C HIS A 350 -20.04 -15.29 8.83
N ARG A 351 -19.21 -14.37 9.33
CA ARG A 351 -17.97 -14.67 10.07
C ARG A 351 -17.12 -15.75 9.40
N SER A 352 -16.98 -15.64 8.09
CA SER A 352 -16.17 -16.57 7.33
C SER A 352 -14.69 -16.32 7.66
N PRO A 353 -13.93 -17.32 8.15
CA PRO A 353 -12.58 -17.11 8.62
C PRO A 353 -11.64 -16.73 7.47
N LEU A 354 -10.78 -15.73 7.69
CA LEU A 354 -9.69 -15.43 6.76
C LEU A 354 -8.68 -16.58 6.76
N CYS A 355 -8.12 -16.87 5.59
CA CYS A 355 -7.11 -17.92 5.49
C CYS A 355 -5.79 -17.47 6.11
N GLU A 356 -4.95 -18.44 6.50
CA GLU A 356 -3.66 -18.19 7.15
C GLU A 356 -2.76 -17.24 6.32
N TYR A 357 -2.79 -17.37 5.00
CA TYR A 357 -2.08 -16.46 4.09
C TYR A 357 -2.49 -15.00 4.30
N MET A 358 -3.80 -14.72 4.38
CA MET A 358 -4.33 -13.37 4.57
C MET A 358 -3.99 -12.81 5.95
N ILE A 359 -4.09 -13.64 6.98
CA ILE A 359 -3.72 -13.25 8.35
C ILE A 359 -2.23 -12.88 8.38
N ASN A 360 -1.34 -13.77 7.92
CA ASN A 360 0.10 -13.50 7.87
C ASN A 360 0.44 -12.26 7.02
N PHE A 361 -0.28 -12.03 5.92
CA PHE A 361 -0.13 -10.84 5.10
C PHE A 361 -0.45 -9.56 5.88
N ILE A 362 -1.59 -9.51 6.57
CA ILE A 362 -2.00 -8.36 7.40
C ILE A 362 -0.97 -8.12 8.50
N HIS A 363 -0.51 -9.17 9.19
CA HIS A 363 0.52 -9.06 10.22
C HIS A 363 1.80 -8.45 9.66
N LYS A 364 2.34 -8.96 8.54
CA LYS A 364 3.56 -8.41 7.93
C LYS A 364 3.39 -6.98 7.45
N LEU A 365 2.23 -6.65 6.90
CA LEU A 365 1.90 -5.30 6.44
C LEU A 365 1.88 -4.30 7.59
N LYS A 366 1.24 -4.66 8.73
CA LYS A 366 1.19 -3.83 9.96
C LYS A 366 2.58 -3.53 10.55
N HIS A 367 3.55 -4.42 10.36
CA HIS A 367 4.91 -4.26 10.91
C HIS A 367 5.85 -3.44 10.03
N LEU A 368 5.41 -3.00 8.85
CA LEU A 368 6.21 -2.09 8.04
C LEU A 368 6.31 -0.73 8.73
N PRO A 369 7.49 -0.10 8.74
CA PRO A 369 7.74 1.10 9.54
C PRO A 369 7.03 2.34 9.00
N GLU A 370 6.71 2.37 7.70
CA GLU A 370 6.19 3.55 7.03
C GLU A 370 5.01 3.22 6.09
N LYS A 371 3.98 4.08 6.08
CA LYS A 371 2.75 3.88 5.28
C LYS A 371 3.03 3.73 3.78
N TYR A 372 4.04 4.44 3.24
CA TYR A 372 4.37 4.32 1.81
C TYR A 372 4.90 2.91 1.47
N MET A 373 5.62 2.24 2.39
CA MET A 373 6.09 0.88 2.18
C MET A 373 4.89 -0.08 2.13
N MET A 374 3.90 0.13 3.00
CA MET A 374 2.65 -0.63 2.97
C MET A 374 1.93 -0.47 1.63
N ASN A 375 1.77 0.77 1.16
CA ASN A 375 1.15 1.05 -0.14
C ASN A 375 1.93 0.44 -1.32
N SER A 376 3.26 0.42 -1.25
CA SER A 376 4.09 -0.22 -2.28
C SER A 376 3.85 -1.74 -2.36
N VAL A 377 3.61 -2.39 -1.22
CA VAL A 377 3.22 -3.81 -1.16
C VAL A 377 1.79 -4.00 -1.67
N LEU A 378 0.87 -3.13 -1.28
CA LEU A 378 -0.55 -3.20 -1.67
C LEU A 378 -0.79 -2.93 -3.15
N GLU A 379 0.10 -2.21 -3.84
CA GLU A 379 -0.02 -1.88 -5.27
C GLU A 379 -0.17 -3.12 -6.17
N ASN A 380 0.44 -4.23 -5.77
CA ASN A 380 0.41 -5.52 -6.47
C ASN A 380 -0.43 -6.58 -5.75
N PHE A 381 -1.16 -6.18 -4.69
CA PHE A 381 -2.07 -7.03 -3.95
C PHE A 381 -3.51 -6.69 -4.33
N THR A 382 -4.22 -7.65 -4.90
CA THR A 382 -5.61 -7.47 -5.32
C THR A 382 -6.47 -8.66 -4.92
N ILE A 383 -7.77 -8.45 -4.82
CA ILE A 383 -8.73 -9.53 -4.59
C ILE A 383 -9.79 -9.47 -5.67
N LEU A 384 -10.09 -10.60 -6.29
CA LEU A 384 -11.17 -10.74 -7.27
C LEU A 384 -12.27 -11.61 -6.67
N GLN A 385 -13.44 -11.03 -6.47
CA GLN A 385 -14.63 -11.75 -6.00
C GLN A 385 -15.59 -11.96 -7.15
N VAL A 386 -15.97 -13.22 -7.39
CA VAL A 386 -16.89 -13.61 -8.47
C VAL A 386 -18.03 -14.39 -7.85
N VAL A 387 -19.24 -13.85 -7.94
CA VAL A 387 -20.46 -14.49 -7.50
C VAL A 387 -21.19 -15.03 -8.73
N THR A 388 -21.41 -16.34 -8.77
CA THR A 388 -22.06 -17.03 -9.88
C THR A 388 -23.28 -17.78 -9.42
N ASN A 389 -24.29 -17.89 -10.29
CA ASN A 389 -25.37 -18.85 -10.08
C ASN A 389 -24.81 -20.27 -10.26
N ARG A 390 -25.02 -21.13 -9.26
CA ARG A 390 -24.45 -22.49 -9.23
C ARG A 390 -24.97 -23.36 -10.36
N ASP A 391 -26.23 -23.22 -10.73
CA ASP A 391 -26.89 -24.10 -11.70
C ASP A 391 -26.66 -23.63 -13.14
N THR A 392 -26.71 -22.32 -13.39
CA THR A 392 -26.55 -21.74 -14.74
C THR A 392 -25.11 -21.34 -15.07
N GLN A 393 -24.23 -21.24 -14.07
CA GLN A 393 -22.86 -20.71 -14.20
C GLN A 393 -22.81 -19.25 -14.72
N GLU A 394 -23.93 -18.52 -14.61
CA GLU A 394 -24.02 -17.10 -14.94
C GLU A 394 -23.31 -16.25 -13.89
N THR A 395 -22.54 -15.26 -14.34
CA THR A 395 -21.91 -14.27 -13.44
C THR A 395 -22.95 -13.26 -12.96
N LEU A 396 -23.22 -13.27 -11.66
CA LEU A 396 -24.19 -12.38 -11.01
C LEU A 396 -23.53 -11.08 -10.55
N LEU A 397 -22.33 -11.17 -9.98
CA LEU A 397 -21.49 -10.04 -9.59
C LEU A 397 -20.02 -10.41 -9.77
N CYS A 398 -19.21 -9.45 -10.21
CA CYS A 398 -17.76 -9.55 -10.28
C CYS A 398 -17.17 -8.25 -9.75
N ILE A 399 -16.40 -8.35 -8.66
CA ILE A 399 -15.88 -7.19 -7.94
C ILE A 399 -14.36 -7.34 -7.83
N ALA A 400 -13.66 -6.41 -8.47
CA ALA A 400 -12.22 -6.24 -8.36
C ALA A 400 -11.91 -5.31 -7.18
N TYR A 401 -11.08 -5.75 -6.24
CA TYR A 401 -10.65 -4.96 -5.09
C TYR A 401 -9.18 -4.56 -5.24
N VAL A 402 -8.92 -3.27 -5.08
CA VAL A 402 -7.57 -2.68 -4.99
C VAL A 402 -7.44 -1.92 -3.67
N PHE A 403 -6.23 -1.84 -3.13
CA PHE A 403 -6.02 -1.43 -1.74
C PHE A 403 -4.93 -0.36 -1.59
N GLU A 404 -5.18 0.55 -0.67
CA GLU A 404 -4.22 1.46 -0.06
C GLU A 404 -4.44 1.45 1.47
N VAL A 405 -3.50 1.96 2.24
CA VAL A 405 -3.66 2.16 3.69
C VAL A 405 -4.32 3.52 3.94
N SER A 406 -5.29 3.56 4.87
CA SER A 406 -5.94 4.80 5.29
C SER A 406 -4.92 5.79 5.88
N THR A 407 -4.91 7.00 5.35
CA THR A 407 -4.12 8.11 5.90
C THR A 407 -4.80 8.77 7.08
N SER A 408 -6.12 8.56 7.23
CA SER A 408 -6.98 9.27 8.17
C SER A 408 -7.08 8.58 9.53
N ASP A 409 -7.30 9.36 10.57
CA ASP A 409 -7.77 8.87 11.88
C ASP A 409 -9.24 8.40 11.85
N HIS A 410 -9.92 8.56 10.70
CA HIS A 410 -11.36 8.39 10.52
C HIS A 410 -11.75 6.98 10.05
N GLY A 411 -10.84 6.00 10.18
CA GLY A 411 -11.11 4.60 9.86
C GLY A 411 -11.00 4.25 8.38
N ALA A 412 -11.65 3.15 8.00
CA ALA A 412 -11.60 2.61 6.65
C ALA A 412 -12.50 3.39 5.69
N GLN A 413 -12.03 3.61 4.46
CA GLN A 413 -12.80 4.29 3.40
C GLN A 413 -12.80 3.45 2.12
N HIS A 414 -13.73 3.75 1.22
CA HIS A 414 -13.77 3.09 -0.08
C HIS A 414 -14.35 4.01 -1.17
N HIS A 415 -14.05 3.67 -2.42
CA HIS A 415 -14.69 4.26 -3.60
C HIS A 415 -15.06 3.14 -4.58
N ILE A 416 -16.24 3.24 -5.19
CA ILE A 416 -16.80 2.21 -6.07
C ILE A 416 -16.89 2.77 -7.48
N TYR A 417 -16.43 2.00 -8.45
CA TYR A 417 -16.47 2.30 -9.87
C TYR A 417 -17.19 1.19 -10.61
N ARG A 418 -17.87 1.53 -11.70
CA ARG A 418 -18.36 0.57 -12.68
C ARG A 418 -17.24 0.27 -13.68
N LEU A 419 -17.02 -1.00 -14.00
CA LEU A 419 -16.08 -1.38 -15.04
C LEU A 419 -16.75 -1.32 -16.42
N VAL A 420 -16.11 -0.63 -17.35
CA VAL A 420 -16.56 -0.48 -18.74
C VAL A 420 -15.42 -0.84 -19.70
N LYS A 421 -15.75 -1.03 -20.97
CA LYS A 421 -14.78 -1.27 -22.05
C LYS A 421 -15.09 -0.28 -23.16
N ASP A 422 -14.58 0.93 -23.00
CA ASP A 422 -14.81 2.05 -23.92
C ASP A 422 -13.77 2.14 -25.04
#